data_AF-A0A3D0Z709-F1
#
_entry.id   AF-A0A3D0Z709-F1
#
_cell.length_a   1.000
_cell.length_b   1.000
_cell.length_c   1.000
_cell.angle_alpha   90.00
_cell.angle_beta   90.00
_cell.angle_gamma   90.00
#
_symmetry.space_group_name_H-M   'P 1'
#
loop_
_entity.id
_entity.type
_entity.pdbx_description
1 polymer ?
#
loop_
_entity_poly.entity_id
_entity_poly.type
_entity_poly.pdbx_seq_one_letter_code
_entity_poly.pdbx_strand_id
1 'polypeptide(L)' 'MDNKKRIATLAEEKYQVLLGVHKATFDAMLAILEGAYEEMRKKGGRRRKLSVLDMLIIMLG' A
#
# COMPACT_ATOMS: atom_id res chain seq x y z
N MET A 1 -12.49 6.68 -1.47
CA MET A 1 -12.46 5.20 -1.37
C MET A 1 -11.55 4.86 -0.19
N ASP A 2 -12.10 4.36 0.90
CA ASP A 2 -11.38 4.18 2.16
C ASP A 2 -10.44 2.97 2.11
N ASN A 3 -9.14 3.23 1.97
CA ASN A 3 -8.09 2.19 1.98
C ASN A 3 -8.17 1.32 3.25
N LYS A 4 -8.58 1.88 4.39
CA LYS A 4 -8.80 1.15 5.65
C LYS A 4 -9.83 0.01 5.52
N LYS A 5 -10.92 0.21 4.77
CA LYS A 5 -11.94 -0.84 4.56
C LYS A 5 -11.42 -1.97 3.66
N ARG A 6 -10.58 -1.65 2.67
CA ARG A 6 -9.99 -2.62 1.74
C ARG A 6 -8.90 -3.47 2.39
N ILE A 7 -8.04 -2.84 3.21
CA ILE A 7 -7.03 -3.55 4.01
C ILE A 7 -7.73 -4.49 5.01
N ALA A 8 -8.83 -4.05 5.62
CA ALA A 8 -9.61 -4.89 6.55
C ALA A 8 -10.32 -6.09 5.89
N THR A 9 -10.59 -6.03 4.58
CA THR A 9 -11.18 -7.17 3.82
C THR A 9 -10.13 -8.14 3.28
N LEU A 10 -8.86 -7.74 3.24
CA LEU A 10 -7.73 -8.62 2.95
C LEU A 10 -7.32 -9.30 4.26
N ALA A 11 -7.75 -10.55 4.44
CA ALA A 11 -7.31 -11.39 5.55
C ALA A 11 -5.79 -11.62 5.48
N GLU A 12 -5.13 -11.72 6.64
CA GLU A 12 -3.68 -11.96 6.81
C GLU A 12 -3.15 -13.11 5.93
N GLU A 13 -3.92 -14.20 5.85
CA GLU A 13 -3.62 -15.39 5.06
C GLU A 13 -3.56 -15.12 3.56
N LYS A 14 -4.34 -14.15 3.07
CA LYS A 14 -4.33 -13.76 1.66
C LYS A 14 -3.07 -12.98 1.29
N TYR A 15 -2.48 -12.20 2.20
CA TYR A 15 -1.22 -11.50 1.90
C TYR A 15 -0.08 -12.48 1.64
N GLN A 16 0.04 -13.51 2.46
CA GLN A 16 1.14 -14.47 2.32
C GLN A 16 0.95 -15.38 1.11
N VAL A 17 -0.30 -15.77 0.79
CA VAL A 17 -0.61 -16.63 -0.37
C VAL A 17 -0.59 -15.86 -1.69
N LEU A 18 -1.09 -14.61 -1.74
CA LEU A 18 -1.15 -13.83 -2.99
C LEU A 18 0.12 -13.04 -3.27
N LEU A 19 0.77 -12.49 -2.24
CA LEU A 19 1.88 -11.53 -2.41
C LEU A 19 3.23 -12.10 -1.95
N GLY A 20 3.24 -13.29 -1.34
CA GLY A 20 4.47 -13.93 -0.84
C GLY A 20 5.15 -13.17 0.30
N VAL A 21 4.49 -12.17 0.90
CA VAL A 21 5.02 -11.36 2.01
C VAL A 21 4.15 -11.49 3.25
N HIS A 22 4.81 -11.50 4.41
CA HIS A 22 4.10 -11.39 5.68
C HIS A 22 3.41 -10.04 5.78
N LYS A 23 2.24 -9.99 6.43
CA LYS A 23 1.48 -8.76 6.62
C LYS A 23 2.30 -7.67 7.35
N ALA A 24 3.10 -8.04 8.35
CA ALA A 24 3.98 -7.10 9.03
C ALA A 24 4.96 -6.39 8.07
N THR A 25 5.50 -7.14 7.10
CA THR A 25 6.38 -6.59 6.05
C THR A 25 5.58 -5.69 5.11
N PHE A 26 4.38 -6.13 4.69
CA PHE A 26 3.50 -5.35 3.83
C PHE A 26 3.11 -4.00 4.48
N ASP A 27 2.72 -4.01 5.76
CA ASP A 27 2.34 -2.82 6.51
C ASP A 27 3.54 -1.85 6.65
N ALA A 28 4.75 -2.38 6.90
CA ALA A 28 5.97 -1.57 6.93
C ALA A 28 6.26 -0.93 5.56
N MET A 29 6.15 -1.70 4.46
CA MET A 29 6.31 -1.17 3.11
C MET A 29 5.29 -0.08 2.79
N LEU A 30 4.02 -0.30 3.16
CA LEU A 30 2.95 0.66 2.94
C LEU A 30 3.22 1.97 3.69
N ALA A 31 3.61 1.90 4.97
CA ALA A 31 3.92 3.08 5.77
C ALA A 31 5.09 3.89 5.20
N ILE A 32 6.16 3.21 4.75
CA ILE A 32 7.32 3.87 4.11
C ILE A 32 6.88 4.58 2.82
N LEU A 33 6.12 3.90 1.97
CA LEU A 33 5.65 4.46 0.71
C LEU A 33 4.70 5.63 0.93
N GLU A 34 3.75 5.52 1.86
CA GLU A 34 2.83 6.61 2.19
C GLU A 34 3.58 7.85 2.67
N GLY A 35 4.57 7.68 3.56
CA GLY A 35 5.42 8.78 4.04
C GLY A 35 6.20 9.45 2.90
N ALA A 36 6.88 8.66 2.06
CA ALA A 36 7.61 9.18 0.91
C ALA A 36 6.70 9.92 -0.07
N TYR A 37 5.50 9.40 -0.34
CA TYR A 37 4.53 10.05 -1.22
C TYR A 37 3.93 11.31 -0.61
N GLU A 38 3.75 11.36 0.70
CA GLU A 38 3.28 12.57 1.36
C GLU A 38 4.32 13.70 1.25
N GLU A 39 5.60 13.39 1.43
CA GLU A 39 6.68 14.34 1.18
C GLU A 39 6.75 14.80 -0.28
N MET A 40 6.60 13.87 -1.24
CA MET A 40 6.54 14.24 -2.66
C MET A 40 5.35 15.16 -2.97
N ARG A 41 4.18 14.93 -2.36
CA ARG A 41 3.03 15.82 -2.51
C ARG A 41 3.29 17.20 -1.93
N LYS A 42 3.92 17.29 -0.75
CA LYS A 42 4.30 18.57 -0.12
C LYS A 42 5.24 19.39 -1.01
N LYS A 43 6.12 18.73 -1.76
CA LYS A 43 7.04 19.35 -2.73
C LYS A 43 6.40 19.72 -4.08
N GLY A 44 5.07 19.67 -4.21
CA GLY A 44 4.38 19.98 -5.47
C GLY A 44 4.39 18.84 -6.49
N GLY A 45 4.71 17.62 -6.05
CA GLY A 45 4.69 16.43 -6.89
C GLY A 45 3.31 16.10 -7.46
N ARG A 46 3.30 15.48 -8.64
CA ARG A 46 2.07 15.16 -9.37
C ARG A 46 1.12 14.28 -8.54
N ARG A 47 -0.13 14.72 -8.41
CA ARG A 47 -1.19 13.95 -7.76
C ARG A 47 -1.45 12.66 -8.55
N ARG A 48 -1.24 11.51 -7.90
CA ARG A 48 -1.46 10.20 -8.53
C ARG A 48 -2.93 9.85 -8.60
N LYS A 49 -3.30 9.13 -9.67
CA LYS A 49 -4.62 8.50 -9.84
C LYS A 49 -4.75 7.18 -9.07
N LEU A 50 -3.62 6.49 -8.82
CA LEU A 50 -3.58 5.20 -8.14
C LEU A 50 -3.28 5.40 -6.64
N SER A 51 -3.92 4.60 -5.78
CA SER A 51 -3.60 4.59 -4.35
C SER A 51 -2.25 3.91 -4.10
N VAL A 52 -1.58 4.28 -3.00
CA VAL A 52 -0.29 3.67 -2.63
C VAL A 52 -0.45 2.16 -2.34
N LEU A 53 -1.57 1.80 -1.72
CA LEU A 53 -1.97 0.41 -1.50
C LEU A 53 -2.13 -0.38 -2.80
N ASP A 54 -2.90 0.15 -3.75
CA ASP A 54 -3.11 -0.52 -5.05
C ASP A 54 -1.79 -0.65 -5.81
N MET A 55 -0.90 0.34 -5.72
CA MET A 55 0.43 0.24 -6.31
C MET A 55 1.24 -0.90 -5.67
N LEU A 56 1.23 -1.00 -4.35
CA LEU A 56 1.96 -2.04 -3.63
C LEU A 56 1.43 -3.44 -3.96
N ILE A 57 0.10 -3.60 -4.11
CA ILE A 57 -0.53 -4.86 -4.53
C ILE A 57 -0.09 -5.25 -5.96
N ILE A 58 -0.11 -4.31 -6.92
CA ILE A 58 0.31 -4.58 -8.31
C ILE A 58 1.80 -4.93 -8.41
N MET A 59 2.63 -4.40 -7.51
CA MET A 59 4.07 -4.68 -7.53
C MET A 59 4.43 -6.04 -6.92
N LEU A 60 3.54 -6.62 -6.13
CA LEU A 60 3.78 -7.85 -5.37
C LEU A 60 2.99 -9.06 -5.87
N GLY A 61 1.94 -8.87 -6.69
CA GLY A 61 1.13 -9.93 -7.30
C GLY A 61 1.27 -9.96 -8.81
#